data_AF-A0A4Y3VGH6-F1
#
_entry.id   AF-A0A4Y3VGH6-F1
#
_cell.length_a   1.000
_cell.length_b   1.000
_cell.length_c   1.000
_cell.angle_alpha   90.00
_cell.angle_beta   90.00
_cell.angle_gamma   90.00
#
_symmetry.space_group_name_H-M   'P 1'
#
loop_
_entity.id
_entity.type
_entity.pdbx_description
1 polymer ?
#
loop_
_entity_poly.entity_id
_entity_poly.type
_entity_poly.pdbx_seq_one_letter_code
_entity_poly.pdbx_strand_id
1 'polypeptide(L)'
;MKTARRISVLFLATAALAACSGDSGGNAVPSSWIRKEYRAGGGGYIDRTDPVSTVADEIDKHTSAQDRTSSSSMVFLRYRDDIVAVSPYQGGSRIEIDDYRNGYRRWKSHLSSVWPDPDSDSFRGGGPGSGK
;
A
#
# COMPACT_ATOMS: atom_id res chain seq x y z
N MET A 1 24.95 -11.37 45.64
CA MET A 1 24.40 -10.00 45.53
C MET A 1 23.08 -10.10 44.79
N LYS A 2 21.99 -9.69 45.44
CA LYS A 2 20.61 -9.97 45.03
C LYS A 2 19.99 -8.65 44.59
N THR A 3 19.61 -8.53 43.32
CA THR A 3 18.92 -7.33 42.82
C THR A 3 17.72 -7.77 42.02
N ALA A 4 16.56 -7.74 42.67
CA ALA A 4 15.25 -7.74 42.04
C ALA A 4 14.56 -6.45 42.47
N ARG A 5 13.99 -5.72 41.50
CA ARG A 5 13.01 -4.61 41.61
C ARG A 5 12.97 -3.92 40.23
N ARG A 6 11.84 -3.59 39.58
CA ARG A 6 10.45 -3.36 39.97
C ARG A 6 9.55 -3.62 38.75
N ILE A 7 8.35 -4.14 39.00
CA ILE A 7 7.19 -3.99 38.10
C ILE A 7 6.61 -2.58 38.33
N SER A 8 6.25 -1.87 37.26
CA SER A 8 5.38 -0.69 37.32
C SER A 8 4.57 -0.61 36.02
N VAL A 9 3.28 -0.86 36.16
CA VAL A 9 2.20 -0.59 35.21
C VAL A 9 1.87 0.91 35.28
N LEU A 10 1.47 1.55 34.17
CA LEU A 10 0.43 2.58 34.12
C LEU A 10 0.05 2.94 32.68
N PHE A 11 -1.25 2.83 32.40
CA PHE A 11 -1.96 3.24 31.19
C PHE A 11 -1.88 4.76 30.96
N LEU A 12 -1.83 5.20 29.69
CA LEU A 12 -2.27 6.54 29.30
C LEU A 12 -3.05 6.48 27.98
N ALA A 13 -4.34 6.71 28.10
CA ALA A 13 -5.29 6.84 27.02
C ALA A 13 -5.18 8.22 26.34
N THR A 14 -5.61 8.23 25.07
CA THR A 14 -6.13 9.37 24.28
C THR A 14 -5.18 10.52 23.92
N ALA A 15 -4.71 10.49 22.67
CA ALA A 15 -4.67 11.68 21.82
C ALA A 15 -5.57 11.42 20.61
N ALA A 16 -6.77 12.03 20.62
CA ALA A 16 -7.61 12.15 19.45
C ALA A 16 -6.93 13.12 18.46
N LEU A 17 -6.25 12.58 17.45
CA LEU A 17 -5.91 13.34 16.26
C LEU A 17 -7.10 13.23 15.30
N ALA A 18 -7.87 14.31 15.22
CA ALA A 18 -8.82 14.55 14.16
C ALA A 18 -8.12 14.34 12.80
N ALA A 19 -8.45 13.26 12.11
CA ALA A 19 -8.21 13.12 10.68
C ALA A 19 -9.55 13.28 9.96
N CYS A 20 -10.05 14.51 9.95
CA CYS A 20 -10.96 14.94 8.89
C CYS A 20 -10.14 15.03 7.60
N SER A 21 -10.18 13.97 6.79
CA SER A 21 -9.93 14.03 5.36
C SER A 21 -11.06 13.21 4.76
N GLY A 22 -12.22 13.82 4.56
CA GLY A 22 -12.47 14.54 3.33
C GLY A 22 -12.94 13.53 2.30
N ASP A 23 -14.26 13.34 2.25
CA ASP A 23 -15.03 12.73 1.16
C ASP A 23 -14.27 11.70 0.30
N SER A 24 -14.32 10.41 0.64
CA SER A 24 -13.63 9.39 -0.14
C SER A 24 -14.48 8.14 -0.21
N GLY A 25 -15.10 7.90 -1.37
CA GLY A 25 -15.53 6.55 -1.75
C GLY A 25 -14.42 5.53 -1.42
N GLY A 26 -14.77 4.38 -0.85
CA GLY A 26 -13.81 3.54 -0.12
C GLY A 26 -12.59 3.04 -0.91
N ASN A 27 -11.62 2.50 -0.16
CA ASN A 27 -10.40 1.81 -0.63
C ASN A 27 -9.27 2.70 -1.18
N ALA A 28 -8.91 3.75 -0.45
CA ALA A 28 -7.67 4.51 -0.70
C ALA A 28 -6.44 3.79 -0.12
N VAL A 29 -5.27 3.96 -0.74
CA VAL A 29 -4.01 3.39 -0.25
C VAL A 29 -3.66 3.94 1.15
N PRO A 30 -3.17 3.11 2.10
CA PRO A 30 -2.78 3.57 3.45
C PRO A 30 -1.41 4.28 3.45
N SER A 31 -1.20 5.26 2.57
CA SER A 31 0.10 5.93 2.35
C SER A 31 0.67 6.60 3.60
N SER A 32 -0.18 7.22 4.42
CA SER A 32 0.23 7.83 5.70
C SER A 32 0.72 6.79 6.71
N TRP A 33 0.10 5.61 6.73
CA TRP A 33 0.54 4.50 7.57
C TRP A 33 1.83 3.87 7.04
N ILE A 34 1.93 3.62 5.71
CA ILE A 34 3.14 3.11 5.06
C ILE A 34 4.35 4.03 5.37
N ARG A 35 4.16 5.36 5.29
CA ARG A 35 5.21 6.33 5.61
C ARG A 35 5.68 6.28 7.06
N LYS A 36 4.77 5.96 7.98
CA LYS A 36 5.07 5.87 9.41
C LYS A 36 5.76 4.55 9.75
N GLU A 37 5.35 3.46 9.10
CA GLU A 37 5.81 2.11 9.38
C GLU A 37 7.16 1.81 8.73
N TYR A 38 7.31 2.16 7.45
CA TYR A 38 8.48 1.78 6.65
C TYR A 38 9.43 2.96 6.41
N ARG A 39 10.71 2.65 6.19
CA ARG A 39 11.74 3.69 6.00
C ARG A 39 11.76 4.18 4.57
N ALA A 40 11.83 5.50 4.35
CA ALA A 40 12.03 6.05 3.01
C ALA A 40 13.38 5.60 2.42
N GLY A 41 13.39 5.18 1.14
CA GLY A 41 14.60 4.73 0.44
C GLY A 41 14.31 4.05 -0.90
N GLY A 42 15.32 3.95 -1.76
CA GLY A 42 15.25 3.15 -3.00
C GLY A 42 14.21 3.62 -4.03
N GLY A 43 13.74 4.87 -3.95
CA GLY A 43 12.66 5.40 -4.81
C GLY A 43 11.24 5.27 -4.22
N GLY A 44 11.12 4.74 -3.00
CA GLY A 44 9.85 4.59 -2.27
C GLY A 44 10.10 4.39 -0.78
N TYR A 45 9.58 3.29 -0.22
CA TYR A 45 9.87 2.84 1.14
C TYR A 45 10.53 1.47 1.12
N ILE A 46 11.26 1.13 2.18
CA ILE A 46 11.98 -0.12 2.32
C ILE A 46 11.76 -0.75 3.69
N ASP A 47 11.68 -2.08 3.69
CA ASP A 47 11.92 -2.93 4.84
C ASP A 47 13.17 -3.76 4.56
N ARG A 48 14.13 -3.80 5.49
CA ARG A 48 15.39 -4.55 5.28
C ARG A 48 15.35 -5.96 5.87
N THR A 49 14.27 -6.30 6.54
CA THR A 49 14.11 -7.54 7.32
C THR A 49 13.02 -8.39 6.70
N ASP A 50 11.86 -7.79 6.42
CA ASP A 50 10.68 -8.54 6.07
C ASP A 50 10.61 -8.84 4.57
N PRO A 51 10.27 -10.09 4.19
CA PRO A 51 10.16 -10.48 2.80
C PRO A 51 8.88 -9.91 2.17
N VAL A 52 8.85 -9.93 0.83
CA VAL A 52 7.80 -9.31 0.01
C VAL A 52 6.38 -9.73 0.42
N SER A 53 6.17 -11.01 0.72
CA SER A 53 4.86 -11.53 1.12
C SER A 53 4.39 -10.97 2.47
N THR A 54 5.31 -10.84 3.43
CA THR A 54 4.99 -10.31 4.76
C THR A 54 4.59 -8.84 4.68
N VAL A 55 5.40 -8.03 3.98
CA VAL A 55 5.11 -6.60 3.78
C VAL A 55 3.79 -6.40 3.03
N ALA A 56 3.53 -7.19 1.98
CA ALA A 56 2.25 -7.11 1.28
C ALA A 56 1.06 -7.50 2.17
N ASP A 57 1.21 -8.52 3.02
CA ASP A 57 0.17 -8.94 3.96
C ASP A 57 -0.10 -7.87 5.02
N GLU A 58 0.92 -7.18 5.51
CA GLU A 58 0.77 -6.09 6.49
C GLU A 58 -0.02 -4.91 5.91
N ILE A 59 0.35 -4.49 4.69
CA ILE A 59 -0.34 -3.41 3.97
C ILE A 59 -1.81 -3.77 3.73
N ASP A 60 -2.07 -4.98 3.23
CA ASP A 60 -3.43 -5.47 2.95
C ASP A 60 -4.27 -5.68 4.22
N LYS A 61 -3.66 -6.10 5.33
CA LYS A 61 -4.34 -6.19 6.64
C LYS A 61 -4.70 -4.82 7.20
N HIS A 62 -3.85 -3.81 7.00
CA HIS A 62 -4.13 -2.45 7.47
C HIS A 62 -5.27 -1.82 6.66
N THR A 63 -5.24 -1.97 5.34
CA THR A 63 -6.31 -1.51 4.46
C THR A 63 -6.40 -2.45 3.27
N SER A 64 -7.48 -3.24 3.24
CA SER A 64 -7.67 -4.29 2.26
C SER A 64 -7.69 -3.73 0.84
N ALA A 65 -6.82 -4.27 0.00
CA ALA A 65 -6.77 -3.95 -1.41
C ALA A 65 -8.05 -4.43 -2.12
N GLN A 66 -8.42 -3.77 -3.21
CA GLN A 66 -9.50 -4.25 -4.09
C GLN A 66 -9.12 -5.56 -4.78
N ASP A 67 -7.83 -5.70 -5.09
CA ASP A 67 -7.29 -6.89 -5.73
C ASP A 67 -5.80 -7.04 -5.42
N ARG A 68 -5.30 -8.28 -5.49
CA ARG A 68 -3.92 -8.65 -5.20
C ARG A 68 -3.43 -9.65 -6.23
N THR A 69 -2.22 -9.42 -6.75
CA THR A 69 -1.56 -10.36 -7.66
C THR A 69 -0.08 -10.50 -7.34
N SER A 70 0.47 -11.67 -7.62
CA SER A 70 1.89 -11.98 -7.42
C SER A 70 2.53 -12.33 -8.77
N SER A 71 3.67 -11.72 -9.09
CA SER A 71 4.37 -11.94 -10.36
C SER A 71 5.87 -11.71 -10.17
N SER A 72 6.71 -12.64 -10.64
CA SER A 72 8.18 -12.51 -10.63
C SER A 72 8.78 -12.04 -9.29
N SER A 73 8.40 -12.69 -8.19
CA SER A 73 8.83 -12.35 -6.81
C SER A 73 8.34 -11.00 -6.28
N MET A 74 7.47 -10.31 -7.02
CA MET A 74 6.77 -9.10 -6.58
C MET A 74 5.34 -9.44 -6.18
N VAL A 75 4.77 -8.59 -5.34
CA VAL A 75 3.33 -8.56 -5.04
C VAL A 75 2.80 -7.18 -5.35
N PHE A 76 1.65 -7.12 -6.01
CA PHE A 76 0.96 -5.88 -6.34
C PHE A 76 -0.39 -5.85 -5.62
N LEU A 77 -0.70 -4.71 -5.01
CA LEU A 77 -1.97 -4.44 -4.36
C LEU A 77 -2.64 -3.28 -5.10
N ARG A 78 -3.87 -3.51 -5.57
CA ARG A 78 -4.67 -2.49 -6.23
C ARG A 78 -5.59 -1.81 -5.23
N TYR A 79 -5.43 -0.51 -5.11
CA TYR A 79 -6.37 0.38 -4.44
C TYR A 79 -7.23 1.07 -5.50
N ARG A 80 -8.21 1.86 -5.07
CA ARG A 80 -9.15 2.54 -5.98
C ARG A 80 -8.41 3.39 -7.03
N ASP A 81 -7.49 4.23 -6.57
CA ASP A 81 -6.79 5.20 -7.40
C ASP A 81 -5.29 4.90 -7.53
N ASP A 82 -4.77 3.91 -6.79
CA ASP A 82 -3.34 3.67 -6.63
C ASP A 82 -2.98 2.18 -6.78
N ILE A 83 -1.71 1.93 -7.08
CA ILE A 83 -1.08 0.61 -7.03
C ILE A 83 0.07 0.67 -6.02
N VAL A 84 0.12 -0.33 -5.15
CA VAL A 84 1.30 -0.60 -4.33
C VAL A 84 2.04 -1.80 -4.90
N ALA A 85 3.29 -1.59 -5.30
CA ALA A 85 4.19 -2.66 -5.71
C ALA A 85 5.18 -2.97 -4.59
N VAL A 86 5.23 -4.23 -4.16
CA VAL A 86 6.20 -4.74 -3.20
C VAL A 86 7.17 -5.65 -3.95
N SER A 87 8.46 -5.32 -3.92
CA SER A 87 9.52 -6.02 -4.66
C SER A 87 10.70 -6.37 -3.77
N PRO A 88 11.49 -7.41 -4.08
CA PRO A 88 12.68 -7.73 -3.29
C PRO A 88 13.70 -6.58 -3.28
N TYR A 89 14.31 -6.29 -2.13
CA TYR A 89 15.33 -5.25 -2.01
C TYR A 89 16.33 -5.54 -0.89
N GLN A 90 17.59 -5.79 -1.26
CA GLN A 90 18.73 -5.96 -0.32
C GLN A 90 18.47 -6.95 0.84
N GLY A 91 17.75 -8.05 0.60
CA GLY A 91 17.41 -9.06 1.61
C GLY A 91 16.05 -8.85 2.29
N GLY A 92 15.41 -7.70 2.10
CA GLY A 92 14.01 -7.45 2.48
C GLY A 92 13.18 -7.02 1.27
N SER A 93 12.42 -5.94 1.44
CA SER A 93 11.40 -5.47 0.50
C SER A 93 11.51 -3.98 0.21
N ARG A 94 11.13 -3.58 -1.01
CA ARG A 94 10.86 -2.20 -1.41
C ARG A 94 9.37 -2.08 -1.72
N ILE A 95 8.78 -0.98 -1.27
CA ILE A 95 7.39 -0.60 -1.47
C ILE A 95 7.38 0.66 -2.34
N GLU A 96 6.69 0.59 -3.46
CA GLU A 96 6.45 1.74 -4.35
C GLU A 96 4.96 1.97 -4.46
N ILE A 97 4.55 3.24 -4.35
CA ILE A 97 3.16 3.66 -4.53
C ILE A 97 3.13 4.55 -5.76
N ASP A 98 2.23 4.25 -6.68
CA ASP A 98 2.00 5.06 -7.88
C ASP A 98 0.49 5.13 -8.15
N ASP A 99 0.03 6.18 -8.81
CA ASP A 99 -1.37 6.20 -9.23
C ASP A 99 -1.64 5.06 -10.21
N TYR A 100 -2.88 4.60 -10.28
CA TYR A 100 -3.25 3.41 -11.04
C TYR A 100 -2.81 3.48 -12.51
N ARG A 101 -2.88 4.67 -13.13
CA ARG A 101 -2.51 4.85 -14.54
C ARG A 101 -1.01 4.79 -14.75
N ASN A 102 -0.23 5.47 -13.92
CA ASN A 102 1.23 5.46 -14.01
C ASN A 102 1.80 4.11 -13.59
N GLY A 103 1.32 3.56 -12.48
CA GLY A 103 1.68 2.24 -12.00
C GLY A 103 1.37 1.13 -13.00
N TYR A 104 0.17 1.11 -13.59
CA TYR A 104 -0.19 0.12 -14.60
C TYR A 104 0.74 0.18 -15.81
N ARG A 105 1.08 1.39 -16.29
CA ARG A 105 2.04 1.56 -17.39
C ARG A 105 3.45 1.08 -17.01
N ARG A 106 3.90 1.42 -15.80
CA ARG A 106 5.22 1.05 -15.28
C ARG A 106 5.39 -0.45 -15.11
N TRP A 107 4.36 -1.14 -14.60
CA TRP A 107 4.37 -2.58 -14.33
C TRP A 107 3.53 -3.38 -15.32
N LYS A 108 3.32 -2.85 -16.53
CA LYS A 108 2.42 -3.43 -17.54
C LYS A 108 2.70 -4.91 -17.80
N SER A 109 3.97 -5.32 -17.86
CA SER A 109 4.39 -6.72 -18.06
C SER A 109 3.89 -7.68 -16.98
N HIS A 110 3.57 -7.19 -15.78
CA HIS A 110 3.04 -7.98 -14.67
C HIS A 110 1.51 -7.89 -14.55
N LEU A 111 0.92 -6.79 -15.02
CA LEU A 111 -0.46 -6.43 -14.71
C LEU A 111 -1.42 -6.59 -15.90
N SER A 112 -0.92 -6.60 -17.13
CA SER A 112 -1.77 -6.51 -18.33
C SER A 112 -2.73 -7.66 -18.55
N SER A 113 -2.48 -8.82 -17.92
CA SER A 113 -3.36 -9.99 -18.00
C SER A 113 -4.34 -10.09 -16.84
N VAL A 114 -4.20 -9.28 -15.79
CA VAL A 114 -4.95 -9.41 -14.54
C VAL A 114 -5.75 -8.17 -14.19
N TRP A 115 -5.28 -6.98 -14.54
CA TRP A 115 -5.94 -5.72 -14.24
C TRP A 115 -6.34 -4.98 -15.52
N PRO A 116 -7.46 -4.23 -15.48
CA PRO A 116 -7.95 -3.51 -16.65
C PRO A 116 -6.98 -2.41 -17.09
N ASP A 117 -6.78 -2.28 -18.39
CA ASP A 117 -5.99 -1.19 -18.95
C ASP A 117 -6.73 0.16 -18.72
N PRO A 118 -6.13 1.12 -17.99
CA PRO A 118 -6.75 2.42 -17.69
C PRO A 118 -6.93 3.30 -18.94
N ASP A 119 -6.34 2.92 -20.08
CA ASP A 119 -6.50 3.58 -21.37
C ASP A 119 -7.49 2.89 -22.30
N SER A 120 -8.02 1.72 -21.94
CA SER A 120 -9.03 1.02 -22.75
C SER A 120 -10.35 1.80 -22.82
N ASP A 121 -11.03 1.70 -23.96
CA ASP A 121 -12.30 2.40 -24.22
C ASP A 121 -13.39 2.03 -23.19
N SER A 122 -13.34 0.81 -22.64
CA SER A 122 -14.23 0.34 -21.57
C SER A 122 -14.02 1.08 -20.24
N PHE A 123 -12.83 1.62 -19.99
CA PHE A 123 -12.52 2.43 -18.81
C PHE A 123 -12.91 3.90 -18.99
N ARG A 124 -13.01 4.38 -20.24
CA ARG A 124 -13.35 5.78 -20.59
C ARG A 124 -14.86 6.07 -20.57
N GLY A 125 -15.71 5.05 -20.44
CA GLY A 125 -17.18 5.17 -20.52
C GLY A 125 -17.97 4.98 -19.21
N GLY A 126 -17.32 4.86 -18.06
CA GLY A 126 -17.96 4.43 -16.80
C GLY A 126 -18.42 5.55 -15.84
N GLY A 127 -18.29 6.82 -16.19
CA GLY A 127 -18.71 7.93 -15.33
C GLY A 127 -20.06 8.52 -15.75
N PRO A 128 -21.04 8.71 -14.84
CA PRO A 128 -22.22 9.52 -15.13
C PRO A 128 -21.81 11.00 -15.14
N GLY A 129 -21.23 11.46 -16.26
CA GLY A 129 -20.71 12.82 -16.35
C GLY A 129 -20.33 13.22 -17.77
N SER A 130 -21.19 14.03 -18.37
CA SER A 130 -20.95 14.93 -19.50
C SER A 130 -20.65 14.29 -20.87
N GLY A 131 -21.70 14.14 -21.68
CA GLY A 131 -21.56 13.76 -23.08
C GLY A 131 -22.84 13.83 -23.91
N LYS A 132 -23.49 15.00 -23.91
CA LYS A 132 -24.49 15.60 -24.83
C LYS A 132 -25.79 16.08 -24.16
#